data_AF-A0A7M7P4N5-F1
#
_entry.id   AF-A0A7M7P4N5-F1
#
_cell.length_a   1.000
_cell.length_b   1.000
_cell.length_c   1.000
_cell.angle_alpha   90.00
_cell.angle_beta   90.00
_cell.angle_gamma   90.00
#
_symmetry.space_group_name_H-M   'P 1'
#
loop_
_entity.id
_entity.type
_entity.pdbx_description
1 polymer ?
#
loop_
_entity_poly.entity_id
_entity_poly.type
_entity_poly.pdbx_seq_one_letter_code
_entity_poly.pdbx_strand_id
1 'polypeptide(L)'
;MQSTRRIVGGGCIYLACWGLRRLAPKLQGIFHRSNNSSATILGNLVPYKMAHTSPQPCLISPAQVVENLTYKDLIPAVEQGLGNFSKRNEEGGGGGIYPQRTMMKIEEHNGHVFVMPVVSSADNIIATKIVAIFPNNAKNNLSSHMGTIILNDATTGVPRAVMDAEHITAMRTAAASAVATKYLARDGWQTLAILGAGSQAVAHLHALKHMTTIREVRVWTRSSEKCQAFAQKFDVKACETAQEAVTGADVIATCTSSHTPVLESSWLKPSAHINCVGACVPWAQELGAEVMKKAVVYTDNTPGAYKESGDIVHSKVTVFAEIGEVINGTKEAKRDEITVFKSQGVAVEDAVAAKLVYDKVSVLKDMKS
;
A
#
# COMPACT_ATOMS: atom_id res chain seq x y z
N MET A 1 -48.34 -34.50 14.63
CA MET A 1 -47.50 -35.66 14.27
C MET A 1 -46.07 -35.17 14.09
N GLN A 2 -45.14 -35.81 14.81
CA GLN A 2 -43.68 -35.70 14.70
C GLN A 2 -43.23 -35.97 13.23
N SER A 3 -42.07 -35.57 12.70
CA SER A 3 -40.72 -35.79 13.22
C SER A 3 -39.67 -35.13 12.30
N THR A 4 -38.47 -35.03 12.86
CA THR A 4 -37.15 -34.63 12.33
C THR A 4 -36.58 -35.54 11.23
N ARG A 5 -35.68 -35.03 10.36
CA ARG A 5 -34.27 -35.50 10.20
C ARG A 5 -33.52 -34.87 9.00
N ARG A 6 -32.20 -35.04 9.10
CA ARG A 6 -31.02 -34.37 8.52
C ARG A 6 -30.44 -35.09 7.28
N ILE A 7 -29.74 -34.31 6.43
CA ILE A 7 -28.42 -34.53 5.76
C ILE A 7 -28.32 -35.70 4.74
N VAL A 8 -27.75 -35.48 3.53
CA VAL A 8 -26.42 -35.96 3.02
C VAL A 8 -26.16 -35.44 1.58
N GLY A 9 -24.99 -34.79 1.38
CA GLY A 9 -24.03 -34.96 0.27
C GLY A 9 -24.45 -34.75 -1.21
N GLY A 10 -23.95 -33.67 -1.83
CA GLY A 10 -23.89 -33.50 -3.27
C GLY A 10 -22.44 -33.47 -3.77
N GLY A 11 -22.00 -34.54 -4.44
CA GLY A 11 -20.86 -34.53 -5.35
C GLY A 11 -21.34 -34.18 -6.76
N CYS A 12 -20.65 -33.28 -7.45
CA CYS A 12 -21.02 -32.82 -8.80
C CYS A 12 -20.01 -33.36 -9.82
N ILE A 13 -20.51 -34.19 -10.75
CA ILE A 13 -19.82 -34.74 -11.92
C ILE A 13 -20.09 -33.79 -13.10
N TYR A 14 -19.04 -33.33 -13.80
CA TYR A 14 -19.18 -32.47 -14.98
C TYR A 14 -19.08 -33.27 -16.30
N LEU A 15 -20.24 -33.31 -16.98
CA LEU A 15 -20.52 -33.05 -18.40
C LEU A 15 -19.79 -33.80 -19.54
N ALA A 16 -20.63 -34.48 -20.32
CA ALA A 16 -20.36 -35.11 -21.61
C ALA A 16 -20.51 -34.12 -22.79
N CYS A 17 -19.60 -34.22 -23.77
CA CYS A 17 -19.71 -33.58 -25.07
C CYS A 17 -20.38 -34.51 -26.08
N TRP A 18 -21.47 -34.04 -26.70
CA TRP A 18 -22.06 -34.64 -27.91
C TRP A 18 -22.45 -33.52 -28.86
N GLY A 19 -22.04 -33.62 -30.13
CA GLY A 19 -22.62 -32.80 -31.19
C GLY A 19 -21.74 -32.65 -32.42
N LEU A 20 -22.17 -33.34 -33.48
CA LEU A 20 -21.98 -33.04 -34.91
C LEU A 20 -20.88 -33.81 -35.68
N ARG A 21 -21.30 -34.97 -36.18
CA ARG A 21 -20.87 -35.51 -37.49
C ARG A 21 -21.94 -35.16 -38.52
N ARG A 22 -21.55 -34.58 -39.66
CA ARG A 22 -21.91 -35.02 -41.03
C ARG A 22 -21.41 -34.00 -42.06
N LEU A 23 -20.46 -34.41 -42.90
CA LEU A 23 -20.50 -34.25 -44.37
C LEU A 23 -19.36 -35.08 -45.00
N ALA A 24 -19.78 -36.21 -45.59
CA ALA A 24 -19.31 -36.96 -46.77
C ALA A 24 -17.81 -37.12 -47.16
N PRO A 25 -17.46 -38.24 -47.82
CA PRO A 25 -16.14 -38.85 -47.82
C PRO A 25 -15.34 -38.59 -49.10
N LYS A 26 -14.02 -38.58 -49.01
CA LYS A 26 -13.10 -39.01 -50.09
C LYS A 26 -11.73 -39.27 -49.48
N LEU A 27 -11.04 -40.29 -49.98
CA LEU A 27 -9.79 -40.89 -49.50
C LEU A 27 -9.99 -42.06 -48.52
N GLN A 28 -10.81 -43.03 -48.95
CA GLN A 28 -10.42 -44.44 -48.77
C GLN A 28 -9.19 -44.70 -49.64
N GLY A 29 -8.05 -44.86 -48.99
CA GLY A 29 -6.81 -45.29 -49.61
C GLY A 29 -5.73 -45.32 -48.55
N ILE A 30 -5.22 -46.53 -48.26
CA ILE A 30 -4.13 -46.81 -47.33
C ILE A 30 -4.58 -46.98 -45.86
N PHE A 31 -5.36 -48.03 -45.60
CA PHE A 31 -5.29 -48.75 -44.33
C PHE A 31 -5.26 -50.25 -44.60
N HIS A 32 -4.06 -50.77 -44.86
CA HIS A 32 -3.72 -52.13 -44.49
C HIS A 32 -2.23 -52.24 -44.20
N ARG A 33 -1.94 -52.76 -43.00
CA ARG A 33 -0.65 -53.19 -42.43
C ARG A 33 0.27 -52.09 -41.90
N SER A 34 0.18 -51.84 -40.59
CA SER A 34 1.27 -52.27 -39.70
C SER A 34 0.74 -52.42 -38.27
N ASN A 35 1.11 -53.54 -37.67
CA ASN A 35 0.84 -53.90 -36.28
C ASN A 35 1.66 -53.01 -35.33
N ASN A 36 1.12 -52.81 -34.13
CA ASN A 36 1.86 -52.54 -32.89
C ASN A 36 2.88 -51.39 -32.88
N SER A 37 2.40 -50.17 -32.62
CA SER A 37 3.17 -49.18 -31.85
C SER A 37 2.31 -47.95 -31.54
N SER A 38 1.50 -48.04 -30.49
CA SER A 38 0.81 -46.88 -29.90
C SER A 38 0.95 -46.82 -28.37
N ALA A 39 1.94 -47.53 -27.84
CA ALA A 39 2.27 -47.57 -26.42
C ALA A 39 3.73 -47.17 -26.19
N THR A 40 4.17 -46.02 -26.74
CA THR A 40 5.54 -45.52 -26.48
C THR A 40 5.71 -44.01 -26.72
N ILE A 41 4.84 -43.18 -26.14
CA ILE A 41 5.15 -41.75 -25.89
C ILE A 41 4.69 -41.37 -24.46
N LEU A 42 5.02 -42.22 -23.48
CA LEU A 42 5.02 -41.89 -22.05
C LEU A 42 6.31 -42.46 -21.43
N GLY A 43 7.40 -42.45 -22.20
CA GLY A 43 8.71 -42.89 -21.78
C GLY A 43 9.44 -41.77 -21.03
N ASN A 44 9.65 -42.00 -19.74
CA ASN A 44 10.65 -41.34 -18.89
C ASN A 44 10.35 -39.90 -18.42
N LEU A 45 9.24 -39.71 -17.70
CA LEU A 45 9.26 -38.73 -16.62
C LEU A 45 10.00 -39.37 -15.44
N VAL A 46 11.30 -39.09 -15.33
CA VAL A 46 12.06 -39.38 -14.10
C VAL A 46 11.40 -38.55 -13.01
N PRO A 47 10.87 -39.14 -11.92
CA PRO A 47 10.37 -38.35 -10.81
C PRO A 47 11.54 -37.51 -10.28
N TYR A 48 11.48 -36.20 -10.49
CA TYR A 48 12.45 -35.26 -9.96
C TYR A 48 12.35 -35.31 -8.43
N LYS A 49 13.29 -36.02 -7.80
CA LYS A 49 13.45 -36.03 -6.35
C LYS A 49 14.16 -34.72 -6.01
N MET A 50 13.43 -33.74 -5.49
CA MET A 50 14.05 -32.54 -4.97
C MET A 50 15.09 -32.94 -3.92
N ALA A 51 16.33 -32.45 -4.05
CA ALA A 51 17.39 -32.69 -3.06
C ALA A 51 17.02 -32.10 -1.69
N HIS A 52 16.17 -31.07 -1.67
CA HIS A 52 15.68 -30.38 -0.49
C HIS A 52 14.20 -29.99 -0.67
N THR A 53 13.39 -30.12 0.38
CA THR A 53 12.01 -29.62 0.37
C THR A 53 12.02 -28.12 0.65
N SER A 54 11.48 -27.31 -0.28
CA SER A 54 11.21 -25.90 0.00
C SER A 54 9.93 -25.80 0.83
N PRO A 55 9.94 -25.14 2.00
CA PRO A 55 8.73 -25.01 2.80
C PRO A 55 7.71 -24.15 2.06
N GLN A 56 6.44 -24.55 2.16
CA GLN A 56 5.35 -23.78 1.57
C GLN A 56 5.16 -22.47 2.36
N PRO A 57 5.09 -21.30 1.69
CA PRO A 57 4.84 -20.05 2.39
C PRO A 57 3.45 -20.04 3.02
N CYS A 58 3.34 -19.35 4.16
CA CYS A 58 2.06 -19.09 4.80
C CYS A 58 1.21 -18.15 3.92
N LEU A 59 0.01 -18.57 3.54
CA LEU A 59 -0.99 -17.67 2.97
C LEU A 59 -1.72 -16.95 4.10
N ILE A 60 -1.70 -15.61 4.09
CA ILE A 60 -2.38 -14.77 5.08
C ILE A 60 -3.47 -13.96 4.36
N SER A 61 -4.71 -14.18 4.77
CA SER A 61 -5.88 -13.54 4.15
C SER A 61 -6.02 -12.06 4.56
N PRO A 62 -6.81 -11.25 3.81
CA PRO A 62 -7.13 -9.88 4.22
C PRO A 62 -7.71 -9.78 5.64
N ALA A 63 -8.57 -10.73 6.04
CA ALA A 63 -9.14 -10.77 7.39
C ALA A 63 -8.06 -10.96 8.46
N GLN A 64 -7.11 -11.88 8.23
CA GLN A 64 -5.99 -12.09 9.15
C GLN A 64 -5.07 -10.87 9.23
N VAL A 65 -4.86 -10.15 8.12
CA VAL A 65 -4.12 -8.88 8.14
C VAL A 65 -4.83 -7.86 9.03
N VAL A 66 -6.13 -7.65 8.84
CA VAL A 66 -6.95 -6.71 9.64
C VAL A 66 -6.94 -7.05 11.12
N GLU A 67 -7.05 -8.34 11.47
CA GLU A 67 -7.08 -8.79 12.87
C GLU A 67 -5.73 -8.62 13.58
N ASN A 68 -4.61 -8.63 12.85
CA ASN A 68 -3.27 -8.70 13.45
C ASN A 68 -2.44 -7.42 13.30
N LEU A 69 -2.87 -6.44 12.49
CA LEU A 69 -2.16 -5.18 12.32
C LEU A 69 -2.82 -4.05 13.13
N THR A 70 -2.07 -3.45 14.05
CA THR A 70 -2.57 -2.33 14.88
C THR A 70 -1.64 -1.13 14.79
N TYR A 71 -2.16 0.09 14.91
CA TYR A 71 -1.32 1.31 14.91
C TYR A 71 -0.36 1.39 16.09
N LYS A 72 -0.72 0.77 17.23
CA LYS A 72 0.15 0.68 18.41
C LYS A 72 1.49 0.03 18.09
N ASP A 73 1.46 -1.03 17.30
CA ASP A 73 2.67 -1.76 16.90
C ASP A 73 3.27 -1.21 15.61
N LEU A 74 2.41 -0.76 14.68
CA LEU A 74 2.82 -0.34 13.34
C LEU A 74 3.53 1.00 13.32
N ILE A 75 3.07 2.01 14.08
CA ILE A 75 3.71 3.35 14.06
C ILE A 75 5.19 3.27 14.49
N PRO A 76 5.54 2.62 15.62
CA PRO A 76 6.95 2.45 16.00
C PRO A 76 7.76 1.65 14.98
N ALA A 77 7.18 0.60 14.39
CA ALA A 77 7.87 -0.21 13.39
C ALA A 77 8.16 0.59 12.10
N VAL A 78 7.20 1.39 11.64
CA VAL A 78 7.38 2.29 10.49
C VAL A 78 8.40 3.39 10.80
N GLU A 79 8.39 3.95 12.02
CA GLU A 79 9.38 4.92 12.47
C GLU A 79 10.80 4.36 12.39
N GLN A 80 11.01 3.15 12.92
CA GLN A 80 12.29 2.45 12.84
C GLN A 80 12.68 2.15 11.39
N GLY A 81 11.74 1.65 10.58
CA GLY A 81 11.97 1.33 9.17
C GLY A 81 12.40 2.55 8.35
N LEU A 82 11.73 3.70 8.53
CA LEU A 82 12.10 4.97 7.88
C LEU A 82 13.46 5.48 8.37
N GLY A 83 13.76 5.38 9.67
CA GLY A 83 15.07 5.70 10.21
C GLY A 83 16.19 4.85 9.61
N ASN A 84 15.97 3.54 9.47
CA ASN A 84 16.92 2.63 8.81
C ASN A 84 17.06 2.94 7.31
N PHE A 85 15.97 3.24 6.62
CA PHE A 85 15.98 3.61 5.20
C PHE A 85 16.87 4.84 4.93
N SER A 86 16.81 5.88 5.74
CA SER A 86 17.65 7.07 5.56
C SER A 86 19.11 6.89 6.01
N LYS A 87 19.48 5.74 6.59
CA LYS A 87 20.90 5.37 6.81
C LYS A 87 21.51 4.68 5.59
N ARG A 88 20.71 4.37 4.55
CA ARG A 88 21.18 3.68 3.36
C ARG A 88 22.28 4.47 2.67
N ASN A 89 23.26 3.78 2.10
CA ASN A 89 24.21 4.37 1.15
C ASN A 89 24.06 3.71 -0.23
N GLU A 90 24.70 4.29 -1.24
CA GLU A 90 24.57 3.85 -2.63
C GLU A 90 25.01 2.40 -2.88
N GLU A 91 25.82 1.82 -1.99
CA GLU A 91 26.34 0.45 -2.07
C GLU A 91 25.52 -0.57 -1.25
N GLY A 92 24.42 -0.16 -0.62
CA GLY A 92 23.61 -1.03 0.25
C GLY A 92 24.09 -1.14 1.70
N GLY A 93 25.01 -0.28 2.12
CA GLY A 93 25.30 -0.01 3.53
C GLY A 93 24.14 0.72 4.21
N GLY A 94 24.11 0.73 5.55
CA GLY A 94 22.99 1.29 6.32
C GLY A 94 21.95 0.26 6.76
N GLY A 95 22.25 -1.04 6.64
CA GLY A 95 21.40 -2.11 7.16
C GLY A 95 20.34 -2.63 6.20
N GLY A 96 20.47 -2.37 4.89
CA GLY A 96 19.57 -2.94 3.87
C GLY A 96 19.81 -2.43 2.45
N ILE A 97 19.14 -3.07 1.49
CA ILE A 97 19.12 -2.69 0.07
C ILE A 97 17.70 -2.23 -0.27
N TYR A 98 17.58 -0.97 -0.67
CA TYR A 98 16.30 -0.30 -0.90
C TYR A 98 16.22 0.24 -2.33
N PRO A 99 16.00 -0.63 -3.33
CA PRO A 99 15.89 -0.18 -4.71
C PRO A 99 14.66 0.72 -4.91
N GLN A 100 14.76 1.65 -5.87
CA GLN A 100 13.59 2.41 -6.30
C GLN A 100 12.53 1.46 -6.85
N ARG A 101 11.26 1.74 -6.56
CA ARG A 101 10.15 0.96 -7.12
C ARG A 101 10.14 1.02 -8.65
N THR A 102 9.76 -0.08 -9.28
CA THR A 102 9.50 -0.12 -10.72
C THR A 102 8.03 0.19 -10.96
N MET A 103 7.75 1.19 -11.79
CA MET A 103 6.40 1.51 -12.25
C MET A 103 6.23 1.02 -13.70
N MET A 104 5.15 0.29 -13.95
CA MET A 104 4.71 -0.13 -15.28
C MET A 104 3.31 0.40 -15.53
N LYS A 105 3.10 1.05 -16.67
CA LYS A 105 1.78 1.57 -17.07
C LYS A 105 1.06 0.56 -17.93
N ILE A 106 -0.23 0.37 -17.67
CA ILE A 106 -1.16 -0.42 -18.46
C ILE A 106 -2.10 0.56 -19.15
N GLU A 107 -1.73 0.98 -20.36
CA GLU A 107 -2.41 2.04 -21.11
C GLU A 107 -3.88 1.67 -21.41
N GLU A 108 -4.12 0.42 -21.80
CA GLU A 108 -5.43 -0.09 -22.25
C GLU A 108 -6.50 0.00 -21.15
N HIS A 109 -6.09 0.05 -19.89
CA HIS A 109 -6.98 0.02 -18.75
C HIS A 109 -6.79 1.21 -17.80
N ASN A 110 -5.96 2.19 -18.19
CA ASN A 110 -5.58 3.32 -17.33
C ASN A 110 -5.10 2.84 -15.95
N GLY A 111 -4.32 1.76 -15.95
CA GLY A 111 -3.81 1.09 -14.76
C GLY A 111 -2.32 1.32 -14.58
N HIS A 112 -1.84 1.21 -13.34
CA HIS A 112 -0.42 1.25 -13.03
C HIS A 112 -0.07 0.08 -12.12
N VAL A 113 1.07 -0.55 -12.35
CA VAL A 113 1.61 -1.61 -11.50
C VAL A 113 2.93 -1.15 -10.92
N PHE A 114 3.08 -1.32 -9.62
CA PHE A 114 4.28 -1.01 -8.88
C PHE A 114 4.85 -2.29 -8.29
N VAL A 115 6.15 -2.51 -8.51
CA VAL A 115 6.93 -3.55 -7.85
C VAL A 115 7.89 -2.85 -6.89
N MET A 116 7.77 -3.18 -5.61
CA MET A 116 8.47 -2.52 -4.51
C MET A 116 9.25 -3.56 -3.70
N PRO A 117 10.45 -3.96 -4.15
CA PRO A 117 11.30 -4.88 -3.41
C PRO A 117 12.14 -4.16 -2.36
N VAL A 118 12.48 -4.87 -1.29
CA VAL A 118 13.39 -4.41 -0.24
C VAL A 118 14.08 -5.59 0.41
N VAL A 119 15.35 -5.38 0.77
CA VAL A 119 16.08 -6.22 1.73
C VAL A 119 16.36 -5.35 2.94
N SER A 120 15.74 -5.65 4.08
CA SER A 120 16.12 -5.03 5.35
C SER A 120 16.92 -6.02 6.17
N SER A 121 18.22 -5.80 6.25
CA SER A 121 19.11 -6.60 7.10
C SER A 121 18.83 -6.35 8.57
N ALA A 122 18.47 -5.12 8.95
CA ALA A 122 18.11 -4.77 10.32
C ALA A 122 16.87 -5.53 10.83
N ASP A 123 15.92 -5.81 9.93
CA ASP A 123 14.69 -6.53 10.26
C ASP A 123 14.74 -8.03 9.90
N ASN A 124 15.89 -8.49 9.37
CA ASN A 124 16.11 -9.83 8.82
C ASN A 124 15.00 -10.28 7.84
N ILE A 125 14.57 -9.37 6.97
CA ILE A 125 13.45 -9.63 6.05
C ILE A 125 13.78 -9.18 4.62
N ILE A 126 13.38 -10.01 3.66
CA ILE A 126 13.24 -9.62 2.26
C ILE A 126 11.73 -9.50 2.01
N ALA A 127 11.29 -8.39 1.43
CA ALA A 127 9.90 -8.22 1.06
C ALA A 127 9.77 -7.72 -0.37
N THR A 128 8.70 -8.12 -1.05
CA THR A 128 8.31 -7.52 -2.32
C THR A 128 6.81 -7.30 -2.32
N LYS A 129 6.41 -6.03 -2.44
CA LYS A 129 5.02 -5.68 -2.72
C LYS A 129 4.83 -5.55 -4.22
N ILE A 130 3.80 -6.21 -4.74
CA ILE A 130 3.28 -5.94 -6.09
C ILE A 130 1.90 -5.33 -5.87
N VAL A 131 1.72 -4.07 -6.28
CA VAL A 131 0.44 -3.37 -6.15
C VAL A 131 0.02 -2.77 -7.48
N ALA A 132 -1.24 -2.96 -7.81
CA ALA A 132 -1.90 -2.47 -9.00
C ALA A 132 -2.89 -1.38 -8.61
N ILE A 133 -2.77 -0.22 -9.25
CA ILE A 133 -3.64 0.95 -9.06
C ILE A 133 -4.53 1.11 -10.30
N PHE A 134 -5.82 0.88 -10.11
CA PHE A 134 -6.85 0.99 -11.15
C PHE A 134 -7.96 1.94 -10.66
N PRO A 135 -7.91 3.24 -11.03
CA PRO A 135 -8.86 4.23 -10.54
C PRO A 135 -10.33 3.89 -10.82
N ASN A 136 -10.60 3.16 -11.91
CA ASN A 136 -11.95 2.76 -12.31
C ASN A 136 -12.50 1.52 -11.58
N ASN A 137 -11.72 0.85 -10.72
CA ASN A 137 -12.17 -0.36 -10.02
C ASN A 137 -13.40 -0.14 -9.12
N ALA A 138 -13.62 1.09 -8.66
CA ALA A 138 -14.80 1.44 -7.90
C ALA A 138 -16.12 1.13 -8.65
N LYS A 139 -16.11 1.17 -9.98
CA LYS A 139 -17.28 0.80 -10.81
C LYS A 139 -17.62 -0.70 -10.74
N ASN A 140 -16.65 -1.51 -10.33
CA ASN A 140 -16.76 -2.97 -10.20
C ASN A 140 -16.84 -3.42 -8.74
N ASN A 141 -17.06 -2.50 -7.78
CA ASN A 141 -17.02 -2.78 -6.34
C ASN A 141 -15.68 -3.36 -5.86
N LEU A 142 -14.58 -3.04 -6.55
CA LEU A 142 -13.22 -3.42 -6.19
C LEU A 142 -12.45 -2.22 -5.65
N SER A 143 -11.46 -2.48 -4.82
CA SER A 143 -10.52 -1.45 -4.40
C SER A 143 -9.73 -0.92 -5.59
N SER A 144 -9.43 0.38 -5.54
CA SER A 144 -8.53 0.98 -6.53
C SER A 144 -7.10 0.47 -6.38
N HIS A 145 -6.72 -0.05 -5.21
CA HIS A 145 -5.38 -0.58 -4.93
C HIS A 145 -5.52 -2.05 -4.57
N MET A 146 -5.06 -2.92 -5.47
CA MET A 146 -5.07 -4.38 -5.27
C MET A 146 -3.64 -4.88 -5.31
N GLY A 147 -3.24 -5.79 -4.44
CA GLY A 147 -1.88 -6.28 -4.46
C GLY A 147 -1.58 -7.37 -3.45
N THR A 148 -0.35 -7.86 -3.51
CA THR A 148 0.17 -8.85 -2.56
C THR A 148 1.55 -8.43 -2.07
N ILE A 149 1.87 -8.86 -0.85
CA ILE A 149 3.22 -8.77 -0.29
C ILE A 149 3.75 -10.18 -0.11
N ILE A 150 4.94 -10.43 -0.65
CA ILE A 150 5.70 -11.66 -0.44
C ILE A 150 6.79 -11.36 0.58
N LEU A 151 6.92 -12.21 1.59
CA LEU A 151 7.97 -12.17 2.59
C LEU A 151 8.89 -13.37 2.45
N ASN A 152 10.19 -13.11 2.51
CA ASN A 152 11.25 -14.10 2.53
C ASN A 152 12.21 -13.82 3.68
N ASP A 153 12.83 -14.87 4.19
CA ASP A 153 13.89 -14.81 5.17
C ASP A 153 15.16 -14.20 4.55
N ALA A 154 15.74 -13.16 5.16
CA ALA A 154 16.91 -12.51 4.58
C ALA A 154 18.21 -13.33 4.71
N THR A 155 18.25 -14.34 5.58
CA THR A 155 19.43 -15.20 5.77
C THR A 155 19.45 -16.34 4.76
N THR A 156 18.30 -16.92 4.45
CA THR A 156 18.17 -18.17 3.68
C THR A 156 17.44 -18.00 2.35
N GLY A 157 16.75 -16.87 2.14
CA GLY A 157 15.87 -16.64 0.99
C GLY A 157 14.56 -17.42 1.04
N VAL A 158 14.33 -18.22 2.08
CA VAL A 158 13.15 -19.08 2.21
C VAL A 158 11.87 -18.23 2.22
N PRO A 159 10.87 -18.54 1.37
CA PRO A 159 9.60 -17.83 1.37
C PRO A 159 8.83 -18.13 2.65
N ARG A 160 8.47 -17.09 3.39
CA ARG A 160 7.78 -17.17 4.68
C ARG A 160 6.29 -16.97 4.53
N ALA A 161 5.86 -15.97 3.76
CA ALA A 161 4.45 -15.67 3.60
C ALA A 161 4.11 -14.98 2.27
N VAL A 162 2.86 -15.13 1.87
CA VAL A 162 2.19 -14.29 0.87
C VAL A 162 0.92 -13.74 1.50
N MET A 163 0.72 -12.43 1.44
CA MET A 163 -0.41 -11.77 2.12
C MET A 163 -1.01 -10.64 1.30
N ASP A 164 -2.24 -10.27 1.66
CA ASP A 164 -2.92 -9.09 1.10
C ASP A 164 -2.12 -7.80 1.32
N ALA A 165 -2.06 -6.94 0.31
CA ALA A 165 -1.37 -5.66 0.38
C ALA A 165 -2.30 -4.47 0.60
N GLU A 166 -3.62 -4.61 0.39
CA GLU A 166 -4.54 -3.48 0.41
C GLU A 166 -4.59 -2.84 1.81
N HIS A 167 -4.91 -3.66 2.82
CA HIS A 167 -5.04 -3.14 4.18
C HIS A 167 -3.70 -2.68 4.75
N ILE A 168 -2.63 -3.43 4.47
CA ILE A 168 -1.25 -3.03 4.83
C ILE A 168 -0.93 -1.67 4.22
N THR A 169 -1.19 -1.47 2.93
CA THR A 169 -0.92 -0.20 2.24
C THR A 169 -1.68 0.95 2.88
N ALA A 170 -2.96 0.77 3.21
CA ALA A 170 -3.73 1.81 3.89
C ALA A 170 -3.09 2.18 5.24
N MET A 171 -2.83 1.19 6.09
CA MET A 171 -2.32 1.44 7.44
C MET A 171 -0.90 1.98 7.46
N ARG A 172 0.03 1.38 6.69
CA ARG A 172 1.44 1.79 6.69
C ARG A 172 1.63 3.21 6.14
N THR A 173 0.82 3.61 5.15
CA THR A 173 0.86 4.98 4.62
C THR A 173 0.43 5.99 5.67
N ALA A 174 -0.68 5.71 6.37
CA ALA A 174 -1.14 6.56 7.46
C ALA A 174 -0.19 6.56 8.67
N ALA A 175 0.47 5.43 8.96
CA ALA A 175 1.49 5.33 9.99
C ALA A 175 2.73 6.17 9.63
N ALA A 176 3.18 6.19 8.38
CA ALA A 176 4.28 7.05 7.94
C ALA A 176 3.93 8.54 8.13
N SER A 177 2.71 8.96 7.78
CA SER A 177 2.22 10.32 8.06
C SER A 177 2.11 10.62 9.57
N ALA A 178 1.71 9.64 10.38
CA ALA A 178 1.70 9.80 11.84
C ALA A 178 3.11 9.99 12.40
N VAL A 179 4.09 9.22 11.91
CA VAL A 179 5.51 9.41 12.23
C VAL A 179 5.96 10.81 11.81
N ALA A 180 5.71 11.23 10.57
CA ALA A 180 6.06 12.58 10.13
C ALA A 180 5.43 13.67 11.00
N THR A 181 4.15 13.52 11.34
CA THR A 181 3.42 14.43 12.24
C THR A 181 4.06 14.51 13.63
N LYS A 182 4.54 13.37 14.18
CA LYS A 182 5.23 13.31 15.49
C LYS A 182 6.46 14.21 15.52
N TYR A 183 7.16 14.30 14.40
CA TYR A 183 8.41 15.05 14.28
C TYR A 183 8.24 16.47 13.76
N LEU A 184 7.24 16.74 12.94
CA LEU A 184 7.15 17.97 12.16
C LEU A 184 5.99 18.90 12.57
N ALA A 185 4.95 18.37 13.24
CA ALA A 185 3.91 19.22 13.80
C ALA A 185 4.38 19.85 15.12
N ARG A 186 3.82 21.02 15.46
CA ARG A 186 3.99 21.58 16.81
C ARG A 186 3.35 20.67 17.85
N ASP A 187 3.98 20.59 19.02
CA ASP A 187 3.45 19.82 20.14
C ASP A 187 2.09 20.37 20.57
N GLY A 188 1.21 19.47 21.01
CA GLY A 188 -0.13 19.84 21.46
C GLY A 188 -1.06 20.34 20.36
N TRP A 189 -0.80 20.03 19.08
CA TRP A 189 -1.75 20.27 18.00
C TRP A 189 -3.13 19.64 18.30
N GLN A 190 -4.22 20.35 17.97
CA GLN A 190 -5.57 19.95 18.37
C GLN A 190 -6.58 19.93 17.21
N THR A 191 -6.19 20.40 16.04
CA THR A 191 -7.08 20.49 14.88
C THR A 191 -6.50 19.74 13.69
N LEU A 192 -7.31 18.84 13.12
CA LEU A 192 -6.97 18.06 11.94
C LEU A 192 -7.93 18.39 10.80
N ALA A 193 -7.38 18.74 9.64
CA ALA A 193 -8.14 18.84 8.40
C ALA A 193 -7.77 17.68 7.46
N ILE A 194 -8.76 16.99 6.91
CA ILE A 194 -8.58 15.92 5.92
C ILE A 194 -9.22 16.35 4.61
N LEU A 195 -8.39 16.48 3.56
CA LEU A 195 -8.87 16.72 2.19
C LEU A 195 -8.93 15.39 1.45
N GLY A 196 -10.14 14.90 1.20
CA GLY A 196 -10.42 13.57 0.68
C GLY A 196 -11.35 12.77 1.59
N ALA A 197 -11.98 11.73 1.05
CA ALA A 197 -12.89 10.85 1.78
C ALA A 197 -12.74 9.38 1.36
N GLY A 198 -11.56 9.00 0.84
CA GLY A 198 -11.22 7.64 0.42
C GLY A 198 -10.63 6.78 1.54
N SER A 199 -10.11 5.60 1.18
CA SER A 199 -9.47 4.67 2.13
C SER A 199 -8.31 5.31 2.91
N GLN A 200 -7.50 6.13 2.25
CA GLN A 200 -6.41 6.86 2.91
C GLN A 200 -6.93 7.91 3.91
N ALA A 201 -8.03 8.61 3.62
CA ALA A 201 -8.64 9.55 4.56
C ALA A 201 -9.10 8.84 5.84
N VAL A 202 -9.70 7.65 5.70
CA VAL A 202 -10.08 6.80 6.84
C VAL A 202 -8.86 6.36 7.64
N ALA A 203 -7.83 5.84 6.95
CA ALA A 203 -6.61 5.38 7.61
C ALA A 203 -5.90 6.51 8.38
N HIS A 204 -5.76 7.69 7.76
CA HIS A 204 -5.15 8.87 8.37
C HIS A 204 -5.93 9.39 9.57
N LEU A 205 -7.27 9.38 9.50
CA LEU A 205 -8.11 9.72 10.64
C LEU A 205 -7.79 8.82 11.84
N HIS A 206 -7.73 7.50 11.63
CA HIS A 206 -7.44 6.55 12.69
C HIS A 206 -5.99 6.64 13.21
N ALA A 207 -5.01 6.78 12.33
CA ALA A 207 -3.59 6.89 12.73
C ALA A 207 -3.32 8.16 13.53
N LEU A 208 -3.85 9.31 13.09
CA LEU A 208 -3.62 10.59 13.75
C LEU A 208 -4.41 10.70 15.07
N LYS A 209 -5.63 10.15 15.14
CA LYS A 209 -6.37 10.01 16.42
C LYS A 209 -5.67 9.07 17.42
N HIS A 210 -4.81 8.16 16.96
CA HIS A 210 -4.03 7.29 17.84
C HIS A 210 -2.88 8.04 18.54
N MET A 211 -2.42 9.16 17.98
CA MET A 211 -1.28 9.90 18.51
C MET A 211 -1.63 10.80 19.70
N THR A 212 -2.77 11.49 19.62
CA THR A 212 -3.17 12.50 20.61
C THR A 212 -4.68 12.71 20.59
N THR A 213 -5.20 13.37 21.62
CA THR A 213 -6.58 13.85 21.64
C THR A 213 -6.74 15.05 20.71
N ILE A 214 -7.50 14.86 19.62
CA ILE A 214 -7.82 15.91 18.66
C ILE A 214 -9.14 16.56 19.08
N ARG A 215 -9.13 17.89 19.28
CA ARG A 215 -10.32 18.67 19.66
C ARG A 215 -11.32 18.77 18.52
N GLU A 216 -10.84 18.93 17.30
CA GLU A 216 -11.70 19.09 16.13
C GLU A 216 -11.08 18.39 14.90
N VAL A 217 -11.91 17.62 14.21
CA VAL A 217 -11.55 17.06 12.90
C VAL A 217 -12.51 17.63 11.87
N ARG A 218 -11.95 18.11 10.75
CA ARG A 218 -12.68 18.66 9.62
C ARG A 218 -12.38 17.84 8.38
N VAL A 219 -13.39 17.64 7.54
CA VAL A 219 -13.25 16.93 6.27
C VAL A 219 -13.80 17.76 5.14
N TRP A 220 -13.12 17.70 3.99
CA TRP A 220 -13.64 18.20 2.74
C TRP A 220 -13.31 17.24 1.60
N THR A 221 -14.21 17.11 0.64
CA THR A 221 -13.95 16.47 -0.65
C THR A 221 -14.85 17.10 -1.70
N ARG A 222 -14.46 17.01 -2.98
CA ARG A 222 -15.22 17.58 -4.11
C ARG A 222 -16.68 17.10 -4.19
N SER A 223 -16.96 15.89 -3.72
CA SER A 223 -18.32 15.34 -3.68
C SER A 223 -18.95 15.63 -2.31
N SER A 224 -19.90 16.57 -2.27
CA SER A 224 -20.63 16.93 -1.06
C SER A 224 -21.28 15.70 -0.38
N GLU A 225 -21.89 14.81 -1.18
CA GLU A 225 -22.45 13.55 -0.69
C GLU A 225 -21.41 12.67 0.04
N LYS A 226 -20.24 12.44 -0.56
CA LYS A 226 -19.15 11.68 0.09
C LYS A 226 -18.60 12.39 1.32
N CYS A 227 -18.55 13.73 1.29
CA CYS A 227 -18.11 14.54 2.42
C CYS A 227 -19.05 14.35 3.62
N GLN A 228 -20.35 14.49 3.40
CA GLN A 228 -21.38 14.30 4.43
C GLN A 228 -21.43 12.85 4.94
N ALA A 229 -21.34 11.87 4.04
CA ALA A 229 -21.30 10.46 4.43
C ALA A 229 -20.07 10.12 5.30
N PHE A 230 -18.90 10.68 4.98
CA PHE A 230 -17.69 10.53 5.79
C PHE A 230 -17.86 11.21 7.16
N ALA A 231 -18.33 12.46 7.16
CA ALA A 231 -18.58 13.24 8.36
C ALA A 231 -19.52 12.54 9.34
N GLN A 232 -20.66 12.06 8.84
CA GLN A 232 -21.64 11.32 9.65
C GLN A 232 -21.06 10.00 10.17
N LYS A 233 -20.35 9.24 9.33
CA LYS A 233 -19.80 7.93 9.71
C LYS A 233 -18.75 8.04 10.83
N PHE A 234 -17.96 9.10 10.83
CA PHE A 234 -16.81 9.23 11.73
C PHE A 234 -16.96 10.32 12.80
N ASP A 235 -18.13 10.96 12.85
CA ASP A 235 -18.46 12.06 13.75
C ASP A 235 -17.41 13.19 13.66
N VAL A 236 -17.27 13.75 12.45
CA VAL A 236 -16.34 14.85 12.14
C VAL A 236 -17.07 15.97 11.40
N LYS A 237 -16.52 17.18 11.38
CA LYS A 237 -17.15 18.34 10.73
C LYS A 237 -16.98 18.26 9.21
N ALA A 238 -18.09 18.16 8.47
CA ALA A 238 -18.08 18.40 7.03
C ALA A 238 -17.92 19.90 6.73
N CYS A 239 -16.98 20.25 5.86
CA CYS A 239 -16.79 21.60 5.36
C CYS A 239 -17.26 21.71 3.91
N GLU A 240 -17.73 22.89 3.51
CA GLU A 240 -18.23 23.15 2.15
C GLU A 240 -17.08 23.39 1.17
N THR A 241 -15.98 23.97 1.64
CA THR A 241 -14.79 24.27 0.84
C THR A 241 -13.52 23.72 1.47
N ALA A 242 -12.50 23.48 0.63
CA ALA A 242 -11.17 23.09 1.09
C ALA A 242 -10.57 24.16 2.01
N GLN A 243 -10.76 25.44 1.68
CA GLN A 243 -10.34 26.59 2.50
C GLN A 243 -10.95 26.54 3.89
N GLU A 244 -12.27 26.32 4.01
CA GLU A 244 -12.94 26.22 5.31
C GLU A 244 -12.35 25.09 6.16
N ALA A 245 -12.07 23.93 5.56
CA ALA A 245 -11.48 22.80 6.26
C ALA A 245 -10.10 23.13 6.84
N VAL A 246 -9.21 23.76 6.05
CA VAL A 246 -7.81 23.96 6.43
C VAL A 246 -7.54 25.26 7.20
N THR A 247 -8.46 26.23 7.17
CA THR A 247 -8.26 27.52 7.83
C THR A 247 -8.09 27.33 9.34
N GLY A 248 -6.91 27.67 9.86
CA GLY A 248 -6.56 27.50 11.27
C GLY A 248 -6.26 26.07 11.71
N ALA A 249 -6.20 25.10 10.78
CA ALA A 249 -5.82 23.73 11.09
C ALA A 249 -4.32 23.64 11.46
N ASP A 250 -4.00 22.82 12.46
CA ASP A 250 -2.63 22.53 12.89
C ASP A 250 -1.99 21.48 12.00
N VAL A 251 -2.74 20.40 11.72
CA VAL A 251 -2.32 19.28 10.88
C VAL A 251 -3.32 19.14 9.72
N ILE A 252 -2.79 18.98 8.51
CA ILE A 252 -3.57 18.79 7.29
C ILE A 252 -3.13 17.48 6.64
N ALA A 253 -4.07 16.65 6.20
CA ALA A 253 -3.78 15.47 5.40
C ALA A 253 -4.46 15.60 4.03
N THR A 254 -3.69 15.62 2.94
CA THR A 254 -4.22 15.57 1.57
C THR A 254 -4.21 14.12 1.09
N CYS A 255 -5.41 13.56 0.94
CA CYS A 255 -5.68 12.15 0.63
C CYS A 255 -6.62 12.05 -0.59
N THR A 256 -6.37 12.86 -1.61
CA THR A 256 -7.19 12.97 -2.81
C THR A 256 -6.54 12.23 -3.99
N SER A 257 -7.36 11.97 -5.01
CA SER A 257 -6.90 11.54 -6.33
C SER A 257 -6.84 12.72 -7.31
N SER A 258 -6.61 13.94 -6.81
CA SER A 258 -6.60 15.14 -7.65
C SER A 258 -5.39 15.14 -8.58
N HIS A 259 -5.58 15.67 -9.78
CA HIS A 259 -4.48 15.92 -10.72
C HIS A 259 -4.03 17.39 -10.66
N THR A 260 -4.79 18.24 -9.96
CA THR A 260 -4.53 19.67 -9.80
C THR A 260 -4.53 20.05 -8.33
N PRO A 261 -3.80 21.10 -7.92
CA PRO A 261 -3.75 21.55 -6.54
C PRO A 261 -5.12 21.70 -5.87
N VAL A 262 -5.24 21.24 -4.63
CA VAL A 262 -6.44 21.33 -3.78
C VAL A 262 -6.24 22.26 -2.58
N LEU A 263 -5.04 22.82 -2.43
CA LEU A 263 -4.62 23.64 -1.31
C LEU A 263 -3.91 24.91 -1.79
N GLU A 264 -4.26 26.05 -1.20
CA GLU A 264 -3.59 27.33 -1.45
C GLU A 264 -2.81 27.80 -0.22
N SER A 265 -1.69 28.49 -0.47
CA SER A 265 -0.74 28.91 0.57
C SER A 265 -1.25 30.03 1.49
N SER A 266 -2.29 30.76 1.06
CA SER A 266 -2.95 31.83 1.81
C SER A 266 -3.91 31.30 2.88
N TRP A 267 -4.37 30.06 2.76
CA TRP A 267 -5.32 29.44 3.70
C TRP A 267 -4.64 28.85 4.95
N LEU A 268 -3.33 28.68 4.88
CA LEU A 268 -2.56 27.92 5.86
C LEU A 268 -2.26 28.75 7.10
N LYS A 269 -2.51 28.14 8.27
CA LYS A 269 -2.02 28.63 9.55
C LYS A 269 -0.47 28.70 9.49
N PRO A 270 0.18 29.74 10.04
CA PRO A 270 1.61 29.68 10.33
C PRO A 270 1.90 28.41 11.16
N SER A 271 3.02 27.74 10.94
CA SER A 271 3.37 26.45 11.59
C SER A 271 2.47 25.24 11.29
N ALA A 272 1.58 25.31 10.27
CA ALA A 272 0.80 24.15 9.87
C ALA A 272 1.70 23.03 9.34
N HIS A 273 1.43 21.78 9.76
CA HIS A 273 2.05 20.59 9.20
C HIS A 273 1.12 19.91 8.20
N ILE A 274 1.63 19.60 7.01
CA ILE A 274 0.86 19.00 5.91
C ILE A 274 1.45 17.63 5.60
N ASN A 275 0.64 16.58 5.76
CA ASN A 275 0.90 15.26 5.20
C ASN A 275 0.33 15.20 3.78
N CYS A 276 1.20 15.23 2.77
CA CYS A 276 0.83 15.17 1.37
C CYS A 276 0.99 13.74 0.82
N VAL A 277 -0.12 13.05 0.62
CA VAL A 277 -0.16 11.58 0.43
C VAL A 277 -0.54 11.16 -0.98
N GLY A 278 -1.46 11.89 -1.62
CA GLY A 278 -1.89 11.63 -2.99
C GLY A 278 -0.81 12.00 -4.01
N ALA A 279 -1.19 12.07 -5.30
CA ALA A 279 -0.31 12.56 -6.37
C ALA A 279 1.09 11.89 -6.40
N CYS A 280 1.12 10.55 -6.40
CA CYS A 280 2.34 9.75 -6.44
C CYS A 280 2.84 9.43 -7.86
N VAL A 281 2.49 10.29 -8.81
CA VAL A 281 2.89 10.22 -10.22
C VAL A 281 3.27 11.62 -10.71
N PRO A 282 4.21 11.74 -11.65
CA PRO A 282 4.84 13.03 -11.98
C PRO A 282 3.92 14.03 -12.66
N TRP A 283 2.73 13.61 -13.11
CA TRP A 283 1.73 14.46 -13.78
C TRP A 283 0.54 14.84 -12.88
N ALA A 284 0.50 14.40 -11.63
CA ALA A 284 -0.57 14.72 -10.69
C ALA A 284 -0.04 15.58 -9.54
N GLN A 285 -0.88 16.47 -9.01
CA GLN A 285 -0.55 17.35 -7.89
C GLN A 285 -1.73 17.48 -6.92
N GLU A 286 -1.43 17.53 -5.63
CA GLU A 286 -2.35 17.99 -4.59
C GLU A 286 -1.99 19.38 -4.07
N LEU A 287 -0.72 19.77 -4.14
CA LEU A 287 -0.19 21.01 -3.64
C LEU A 287 0.36 21.85 -4.81
N GLY A 288 -0.03 23.13 -4.82
CA GLY A 288 0.47 24.09 -5.79
C GLY A 288 1.91 24.50 -5.49
N ALA A 289 2.60 25.04 -6.49
CA ALA A 289 3.98 25.50 -6.35
C ALA A 289 4.17 26.51 -5.21
N GLU A 290 3.19 27.39 -4.99
CA GLU A 290 3.25 28.40 -3.93
C GLU A 290 3.16 27.80 -2.51
N VAL A 291 2.44 26.69 -2.32
CA VAL A 291 2.45 25.95 -1.05
C VAL A 291 3.82 25.31 -0.84
N MET A 292 4.30 24.60 -1.87
CA MET A 292 5.58 23.86 -1.79
C MET A 292 6.76 24.80 -1.54
N LYS A 293 6.83 25.96 -2.19
CA LYS A 293 7.92 26.94 -2.02
C LYS A 293 7.89 27.66 -0.67
N LYS A 294 6.71 27.83 -0.07
CA LYS A 294 6.54 28.48 1.24
C LYS A 294 6.84 27.53 2.40
N ALA A 295 6.76 26.22 2.17
CA ALA A 295 6.95 25.20 3.19
C ALA A 295 8.39 24.66 3.24
N VAL A 296 8.79 24.17 4.40
CA VAL A 296 9.95 23.26 4.52
C VAL A 296 9.50 21.86 4.15
N VAL A 297 10.04 21.34 3.04
CA VAL A 297 9.60 20.08 2.44
C VAL A 297 10.47 18.92 2.89
N TYR A 298 9.82 17.93 3.49
CA TYR A 298 10.36 16.63 3.88
C TYR A 298 9.78 15.54 2.98
N THR A 299 10.54 14.48 2.72
CA THR A 299 10.07 13.32 1.93
C THR A 299 10.35 12.02 2.66
N ASP A 300 9.74 10.91 2.22
CA ASP A 300 10.16 9.56 2.61
C ASP A 300 11.43 9.11 1.86
N ASN A 301 11.50 9.37 0.55
CA ASN A 301 12.62 9.03 -0.32
C ASN A 301 12.90 10.17 -1.30
N THR A 302 13.95 10.96 -1.05
CA THR A 302 14.23 12.17 -1.82
C THR A 302 14.51 11.88 -3.31
N PRO A 303 15.41 10.93 -3.68
CA PRO A 303 15.59 10.56 -5.09
C PRO A 303 14.31 10.10 -5.80
N GLY A 304 13.46 9.34 -5.11
CA GLY A 304 12.16 8.90 -5.65
C GLY A 304 11.20 10.06 -5.83
N ALA A 305 11.12 10.95 -4.85
CA ALA A 305 10.24 12.10 -4.86
C ALA A 305 10.52 13.06 -6.03
N TYR A 306 11.80 13.31 -6.36
CA TYR A 306 12.17 14.12 -7.54
C TYR A 306 11.77 13.49 -8.88
N LYS A 307 11.53 12.17 -8.93
CA LYS A 307 11.11 11.45 -10.15
C LYS A 307 9.60 11.27 -10.24
N GLU A 308 8.95 11.03 -9.12
CA GLU A 308 7.58 10.50 -9.07
C GLU A 308 6.57 11.50 -8.53
N SER A 309 6.97 12.46 -7.70
CA SER A 309 6.04 13.41 -7.08
C SER A 309 5.80 14.60 -7.99
N GLY A 310 4.64 14.68 -8.65
CA GLY A 310 4.29 15.87 -9.44
C GLY A 310 4.33 17.15 -8.60
N ASP A 311 3.97 17.10 -7.31
CA ASP A 311 4.07 18.27 -6.41
C ASP A 311 5.49 18.82 -6.31
N ILE A 312 6.52 17.98 -6.42
CA ILE A 312 7.94 18.38 -6.35
C ILE A 312 8.47 18.69 -7.75
N VAL A 313 8.18 17.83 -8.73
CA VAL A 313 8.61 18.00 -10.13
C VAL A 313 8.13 19.35 -10.70
N HIS A 314 6.86 19.68 -10.50
CA HIS A 314 6.28 20.92 -11.04
C HIS A 314 6.64 22.16 -10.23
N SER A 315 6.76 22.05 -8.90
CA SER A 315 7.13 23.19 -8.06
C SER A 315 8.62 23.53 -8.12
N LYS A 316 9.46 22.55 -8.48
CA LYS A 316 10.94 22.63 -8.44
C LYS A 316 11.48 23.01 -7.07
N VAL A 317 10.72 22.69 -6.01
CA VAL A 317 11.16 22.94 -4.63
C VAL A 317 12.38 22.07 -4.33
N THR A 318 13.30 22.60 -3.54
CA THR A 318 14.39 21.82 -2.97
C THR A 318 13.88 21.09 -1.73
N VAL A 319 13.95 19.76 -1.74
CA VAL A 319 13.66 18.93 -0.56
C VAL A 319 14.71 19.22 0.52
N PHE A 320 14.26 19.51 1.74
CA PHE A 320 15.10 19.85 2.88
C PHE A 320 15.78 18.62 3.50
N ALA A 321 15.00 17.54 3.71
CA ALA A 321 15.48 16.28 4.29
C ALA A 321 14.51 15.12 4.01
N GLU A 322 15.02 13.90 4.12
CA GLU A 322 14.17 12.73 4.35
C GLU A 322 13.68 12.70 5.81
N ILE A 323 12.49 12.18 6.04
CA ILE A 323 11.93 12.06 7.41
C ILE A 323 12.80 11.15 8.29
N GLY A 324 13.42 10.12 7.71
CA GLY A 324 14.34 9.24 8.43
C GLY A 324 15.59 9.96 8.95
N GLU A 325 16.08 11.00 8.28
CA GLU A 325 17.17 11.84 8.78
C GLU A 325 16.75 12.63 10.05
N VAL A 326 15.49 13.07 10.09
CA VAL A 326 14.93 13.73 11.29
C VAL A 326 14.76 12.73 12.43
N ILE A 327 14.25 11.52 12.14
CA ILE A 327 14.12 10.42 13.11
C ILE A 327 15.48 10.08 13.73
N ASN A 328 16.54 10.05 12.91
CA ASN A 328 17.90 9.75 13.34
C ASN A 328 18.62 10.94 14.02
N GLY A 329 18.03 12.13 14.04
CA GLY A 329 18.64 13.34 14.59
C GLY A 329 19.77 13.95 13.74
N THR A 330 19.93 13.51 12.48
CA THR A 330 20.93 14.07 11.55
C THR A 330 20.43 15.32 10.83
N LYS A 331 19.12 15.54 10.83
CA LYS A 331 18.45 16.75 10.35
C LYS A 331 17.47 17.26 11.39
N GLU A 332 17.32 18.58 11.45
CA GLU A 332 16.40 19.23 12.37
C GLU A 332 14.95 19.24 11.84
N ALA A 333 13.99 19.28 12.77
CA ALA A 333 12.58 19.48 12.46
C ALA A 333 12.21 20.97 12.55
N LYS A 334 11.80 21.59 11.44
CA LYS A 334 11.39 22.99 11.37
C LYS A 334 9.93 23.21 11.79
N ARG A 335 9.57 22.79 13.00
CA ARG A 335 8.18 22.78 13.50
C ARG A 335 7.50 24.16 13.55
N ASP A 336 8.27 25.24 13.63
CA ASP A 336 7.74 26.60 13.67
C ASP A 336 7.39 27.15 12.27
N GLU A 337 7.85 26.48 11.22
CA GLU A 337 7.55 26.79 9.82
C GLU A 337 6.34 26.00 9.32
N ILE A 338 5.79 26.40 8.17
CA ILE A 338 4.89 25.49 7.44
C ILE A 338 5.73 24.30 6.99
N THR A 339 5.35 23.09 7.36
CA THR A 339 6.07 21.87 6.97
C THR A 339 5.20 21.02 6.06
N VAL A 340 5.82 20.41 5.04
CA VAL A 340 5.17 19.44 4.17
C VAL A 340 5.94 18.13 4.28
N PHE A 341 5.28 17.05 4.63
CA PHE A 341 5.78 15.70 4.41
C PHE A 341 5.14 15.14 3.14
N LYS A 342 5.92 15.00 2.08
CA LYS A 342 5.49 14.36 0.83
C LYS A 342 5.80 12.86 0.88
N SER A 343 4.74 12.08 1.03
CA SER A 343 4.78 10.62 1.07
C SER A 343 4.55 10.03 -0.32
N GLN A 344 5.45 9.15 -0.78
CA GLN A 344 5.30 8.31 -1.98
C GLN A 344 5.08 6.83 -1.62
N GLY A 345 5.47 6.44 -0.42
CA GLY A 345 5.58 5.09 0.09
C GLY A 345 6.90 4.43 -0.30
N VAL A 346 7.68 4.01 0.70
CA VAL A 346 8.88 3.19 0.50
C VAL A 346 8.63 1.74 0.92
N ALA A 347 9.28 0.81 0.22
CA ALA A 347 9.05 -0.64 0.38
C ALA A 347 9.29 -1.16 1.81
N VAL A 348 10.18 -0.50 2.58
CA VAL A 348 10.45 -0.89 3.97
C VAL A 348 9.21 -0.73 4.86
N GLU A 349 8.35 0.25 4.60
CA GLU A 349 7.10 0.43 5.35
C GLU A 349 6.17 -0.77 5.18
N ASP A 350 6.12 -1.33 3.96
CA ASP A 350 5.34 -2.54 3.67
C ASP A 350 5.98 -3.76 4.32
N ALA A 351 7.32 -3.85 4.31
CA ALA A 351 8.07 -4.97 4.87
C ALA A 351 7.88 -5.10 6.39
N VAL A 352 8.03 -3.99 7.14
CA VAL A 352 7.87 -4.00 8.60
C VAL A 352 6.42 -4.30 8.98
N ALA A 353 5.45 -3.76 8.25
CA ALA A 353 4.03 -4.04 8.48
C ALA A 353 3.68 -5.50 8.23
N ALA A 354 4.14 -6.06 7.11
CA ALA A 354 3.94 -7.45 6.76
C ALA A 354 4.61 -8.40 7.76
N LYS A 355 5.82 -8.06 8.23
CA LYS A 355 6.53 -8.81 9.26
C LYS A 355 5.74 -8.87 10.56
N LEU A 356 5.19 -7.75 11.04
CA LEU A 356 4.34 -7.72 12.24
C LEU A 356 3.14 -8.66 12.12
N VAL A 357 2.48 -8.70 10.96
CA VAL A 357 1.36 -9.61 10.70
C VAL A 357 1.84 -11.06 10.69
N TYR A 358 2.92 -11.34 9.96
CA TYR A 358 3.48 -12.69 9.86
C TYR A 358 3.88 -13.27 11.21
N ASP A 359 4.60 -12.50 12.03
CA ASP A 359 5.09 -12.95 13.33
C ASP A 359 3.91 -13.32 14.25
N LYS A 360 2.86 -12.49 14.30
CA LYS A 360 1.64 -12.78 15.09
C LYS A 360 0.89 -14.01 14.58
N VAL A 361 0.67 -14.12 13.27
CA VAL A 361 -0.04 -15.26 12.68
C VAL A 361 0.73 -16.57 12.86
N SER A 362 2.06 -16.52 12.81
CA SER A 362 2.92 -17.71 12.95
C SER A 362 2.89 -18.25 14.38
N VAL A 363 3.02 -17.38 15.38
CA VAL A 363 2.86 -17.76 16.80
C VAL A 363 1.50 -18.41 17.05
N LEU A 364 0.42 -17.86 16.48
CA LEU A 364 -0.92 -18.43 16.62
C LEU A 364 -1.09 -19.81 15.95
N LYS A 365 -0.30 -20.12 14.92
CA LYS A 365 -0.29 -21.44 14.29
C LYS A 365 0.47 -22.44 15.15
N ASP A 366 1.63 -22.05 15.67
CA ASP A 366 2.46 -22.91 16.52
C ASP A 366 1.75 -23.26 17.85
N MET A 367 0.89 -22.37 18.36
CA MET A 367 0.04 -22.66 19.54
C MET A 367 -1.12 -23.62 19.25
N LYS A 368 -1.49 -23.82 17.98
CA LYS A 368 -2.63 -24.67 17.57
C LYS A 368 -2.20 -26.03 17.00
N SER A 369 -0.92 -26.18 16.63
CA SER A 369 -0.28 -27.46 16.30
C SER A 369 0.19 -28.18 17.55
#